data_AF-A0AAD5CSW7-F1
#
_entry.id   AF-A0AAD5CSW7-F1
#
_cell.length_a   1.000
_cell.length_b   1.000
_cell.length_c   1.000
_cell.angle_alpha   90.00
_cell.angle_beta   90.00
_cell.angle_gamma   90.00
#
_symmetry.space_group_name_H-M   'P 1'
#
loop_
_entity.id
_entity.type
_entity.pdbx_description
1 polymer ?
#
loop_
_entity_poly.entity_id
_entity_poly.type
_entity_poly.pdbx_seq_one_letter_code
_entity_poly.pdbx_strand_id
1 'polypeptide(L)'
;MFKLPDNNLQYVTSITNLLTTYAKYMKSAKSTFNCGNILVTPNTLINLARKQVDYILGDNPMKMSYMVGYGTNYPKRIHHRGSSLPSKTVHPQSFGCDGGFQPFYYTSNPNPNILVGAIVGGPNNNDFYPDERTDYSHSEPATYINAAIVGPLAFLSGR
;
A
#
# COMPACT_ATOMS: atom_id res chain seq x y z
N MET A 1 10.22 5.61 -1.41
CA MET A 1 10.45 6.76 -0.50
C MET A 1 10.07 6.32 0.89
N PHE A 2 10.89 6.61 1.89
CA PHE A 2 10.58 6.31 3.29
C PHE A 2 10.27 7.62 4.04
N LYS A 3 9.28 7.59 4.94
CA LYS A 3 8.81 8.75 5.71
C LYS A 3 8.81 8.48 7.20
N LEU A 4 8.08 7.46 7.65
CA LEU A 4 7.95 7.12 9.06
C LEU A 4 7.99 5.60 9.23
N PRO A 5 8.39 5.08 10.41
CA PRO A 5 8.49 3.65 10.67
C PRO A 5 7.14 2.93 10.60
N ASP A 6 6.10 3.52 11.18
CA ASP A 6 4.79 2.89 11.21
C ASP A 6 3.94 3.32 10.01
N ASN A 7 3.35 2.34 9.34
CA ASN A 7 2.41 2.52 8.24
C ASN A 7 2.92 3.51 7.18
N ASN A 8 4.18 3.34 6.76
CA ASN A 8 4.88 4.27 5.88
C ASN A 8 4.14 4.56 4.57
N LEU A 9 3.49 3.54 3.98
CA LEU A 9 2.84 3.66 2.68
C LEU A 9 1.65 4.63 2.68
N GLN A 10 1.07 4.97 3.83
CA GLN A 10 0.06 6.04 3.90
C GLN A 10 0.61 7.40 3.43
N TYR A 11 1.86 7.70 3.77
CA TYR A 11 2.52 8.94 3.38
C TYR A 11 2.97 8.89 1.94
N VAL A 12 3.51 7.74 1.51
CA VAL A 12 3.99 7.55 0.14
C VAL A 12 2.83 7.67 -0.84
N THR A 13 1.69 7.03 -0.58
CA THR A 13 0.49 7.11 -1.43
C THR A 13 -0.08 8.53 -1.47
N SER A 14 -0.15 9.22 -0.32
CA SER A 14 -0.60 10.62 -0.22
C SER A 14 0.29 11.58 -1.01
N ILE A 15 1.62 11.47 -0.89
CA ILE A 15 2.58 12.27 -1.65
C ILE A 15 2.47 11.95 -3.14
N THR A 16 2.32 10.67 -3.50
CA THR A 16 2.14 10.24 -4.89
C THR A 16 0.89 10.87 -5.52
N ASN A 17 -0.21 10.95 -4.76
CA ASN A 17 -1.42 11.65 -5.17
C ASN A 17 -1.19 13.14 -5.41
N LEU A 18 -0.48 13.81 -4.49
CA LEU A 18 -0.15 15.22 -4.64
C LEU A 18 0.74 15.47 -5.86
N LEU A 19 1.77 14.65 -6.08
CA LEU A 19 2.70 14.78 -7.21
C LEU A 19 1.97 14.63 -8.55
N THR A 20 1.13 13.60 -8.68
CA THR A 20 0.36 13.36 -9.92
C THR A 20 -0.65 14.47 -10.18
N THR A 21 -1.35 14.92 -9.14
CA THR A 21 -2.32 16.02 -9.22
C THR A 21 -1.63 17.32 -9.62
N TYR A 22 -0.54 17.68 -8.95
CA TYR A 22 0.18 18.92 -9.23
C TYR A 22 0.80 18.91 -10.62
N ALA A 23 1.31 17.78 -11.09
CA ALA A 23 1.79 17.64 -12.47
C ALA A 23 0.70 17.91 -13.52
N LYS A 24 -0.57 17.53 -13.25
CA LYS A 24 -1.71 17.87 -14.13
C LYS A 24 -1.92 19.38 -14.19
N TYR A 25 -1.91 20.06 -13.04
CA TYR A 25 -2.05 21.51 -12.98
C TYR A 25 -0.90 22.23 -13.69
N MET A 26 0.35 21.80 -13.46
CA MET A 26 1.52 22.37 -14.15
C MET A 26 1.41 22.21 -15.67
N LYS A 27 0.97 21.05 -16.16
CA LYS A 27 0.75 20.83 -17.59
C LYS A 27 -0.33 21.76 -18.16
N SER A 28 -1.43 21.95 -17.43
CA SER A 28 -2.52 22.85 -17.84
C SER A 28 -2.09 24.32 -17.85
N ALA A 29 -1.32 24.74 -16.84
CA ALA A 29 -0.82 26.11 -16.71
C ALA A 29 0.43 26.39 -17.55
N LYS A 30 0.97 25.37 -18.24
CA LYS A 30 2.27 25.43 -18.94
C LYS A 30 3.40 25.96 -18.04
N SER A 31 3.38 25.57 -16.76
CA SER A 31 4.30 26.06 -15.75
C SER A 31 5.36 25.02 -15.35
N THR A 32 6.52 25.54 -14.95
CA THR A 32 7.65 24.81 -14.37
C THR A 32 8.21 25.64 -13.22
N PHE A 33 8.97 25.02 -12.31
CA PHE A 33 9.61 25.76 -11.23
C PHE A 33 10.98 25.15 -10.90
N ASN A 34 11.85 25.93 -10.27
CA ASN A 34 13.14 25.46 -9.79
C ASN A 34 13.06 25.04 -8.32
N CYS A 35 13.64 23.90 -7.99
CA CYS A 35 13.88 23.45 -6.61
C CYS A 35 15.40 23.41 -6.39
N GLY A 36 15.95 24.49 -5.85
CA GLY A 36 17.39 24.73 -5.88
C GLY A 36 17.89 24.76 -7.34
N ASN A 37 18.85 23.89 -7.66
CA ASN A 37 19.44 23.80 -9.00
C ASN A 37 18.71 22.82 -9.94
N ILE A 38 17.55 22.30 -9.54
CA ILE A 38 16.79 21.31 -10.32
C ILE A 38 15.58 21.99 -10.94
N LEU A 39 15.49 21.96 -12.27
CA LEU A 39 14.27 22.32 -12.99
C LEU A 39 13.22 21.22 -12.83
N VAL A 40 12.11 21.54 -12.18
CA VAL A 40 10.97 20.65 -12.00
C VAL A 40 9.95 20.89 -13.10
N THR A 41 9.74 19.86 -13.91
CA THR A 41 8.74 19.81 -14.98
C THR A 41 7.57 18.90 -14.56
N PRO A 42 6.41 18.95 -15.27
CA PRO A 42 5.35 17.97 -15.06
C PRO A 42 5.84 16.52 -15.13
N ASN A 43 6.73 16.22 -16.08
CA ASN A 43 7.31 14.88 -16.25
C ASN A 43 8.23 14.48 -15.09
N THR A 44 8.95 15.43 -14.49
CA THR A 44 9.76 15.18 -13.28
C THR A 44 8.89 14.62 -12.16
N LEU A 45 7.73 15.23 -11.90
CA LEU A 45 6.80 14.81 -10.85
C LEU A 45 6.09 13.48 -11.19
N ILE A 46 5.67 13.31 -12.45
CA ILE A 46 5.04 12.06 -12.92
C ILE A 46 5.99 10.88 -12.80
N ASN A 47 7.26 11.05 -13.17
CA ASN A 47 8.26 10.00 -13.06
C ASN A 47 8.55 9.63 -11.61
N LEU A 48 8.58 10.62 -10.70
CA LEU A 48 8.73 10.36 -9.28
C LEU A 48 7.53 9.58 -8.71
N ALA A 49 6.31 9.98 -9.08
CA ALA A 49 5.10 9.28 -8.68
C ALA A 49 5.04 7.85 -9.23
N ARG A 50 5.41 7.65 -10.50
CA ARG A 50 5.49 6.33 -11.14
C ARG A 50 6.45 5.42 -10.38
N LYS A 51 7.65 5.89 -10.03
CA LYS A 51 8.60 5.12 -9.20
C LYS A 51 8.00 4.67 -7.87
N GLN A 52 7.13 5.47 -7.24
CA GLN A 52 6.48 5.05 -5.99
C GLN A 52 5.41 3.99 -6.23
N VAL A 53 4.62 4.14 -7.30
CA VAL A 53 3.62 3.13 -7.69
C VAL A 53 4.30 1.82 -8.06
N ASP A 54 5.34 1.85 -8.89
CA ASP A 54 6.08 0.65 -9.29
C ASP A 54 6.70 -0.04 -8.07
N TYR A 55 7.27 0.73 -7.14
CA TYR A 55 7.79 0.20 -5.87
C TYR A 55 6.69 -0.50 -5.05
N ILE A 56 5.51 0.11 -4.90
CA ILE A 56 4.36 -0.49 -4.20
C ILE A 56 3.92 -1.80 -4.89
N LEU A 57 4.00 -1.84 -6.23
CA LEU A 57 3.52 -2.96 -7.04
C LEU A 57 4.58 -4.06 -7.28
N GLY A 58 5.79 -3.92 -6.73
CA GLY A 58 6.79 -4.99 -6.71
C GLY A 58 8.18 -4.62 -7.23
N ASP A 59 8.40 -3.41 -7.74
CA ASP A 59 9.75 -2.93 -8.08
C ASP A 59 10.49 -2.41 -6.84
N ASN A 60 10.75 -3.34 -5.92
CA ASN A 60 11.45 -3.12 -4.66
C ASN A 60 12.44 -4.28 -4.41
N PRO A 61 13.36 -4.14 -3.43
CA PRO A 61 14.35 -5.18 -3.12
C PRO A 61 13.76 -6.55 -2.78
N MET A 62 12.56 -6.59 -2.19
CA MET A 62 11.87 -7.83 -1.85
C MET A 62 11.16 -8.51 -3.02
N LYS A 63 11.06 -7.83 -4.18
CA LYS A 63 10.28 -8.29 -5.34
C LYS A 63 8.87 -8.75 -4.92
N MET A 64 8.24 -7.96 -4.05
CA MET A 64 6.94 -8.23 -3.45
C MET A 64 6.01 -7.06 -3.70
N SER A 65 4.81 -7.30 -4.22
CA SER A 65 3.75 -6.30 -4.24
C SER A 65 3.24 -6.06 -2.83
N TYR A 66 3.24 -4.81 -2.36
CA TYR A 66 2.57 -4.41 -1.12
C TYR A 66 1.07 -4.20 -1.31
N MET A 67 0.55 -4.38 -2.53
CA MET A 67 -0.88 -4.51 -2.80
C MET A 67 -1.27 -5.99 -2.81
N VAL A 68 -2.14 -6.37 -1.88
CA VAL A 68 -2.62 -7.74 -1.68
C VAL A 68 -3.34 -8.25 -2.92
N GLY A 69 -2.96 -9.44 -3.39
CA GLY A 69 -3.55 -10.08 -4.57
C GLY A 69 -3.06 -9.54 -5.92
N TYR A 70 -2.10 -8.61 -5.93
CA TYR A 70 -1.47 -8.14 -7.16
C TYR A 70 -0.08 -8.79 -7.36
N GLY A 71 0.21 -9.27 -8.57
CA GLY A 71 1.45 -9.97 -8.88
C GLY A 71 1.52 -11.40 -8.30
N THR A 72 2.68 -12.03 -8.39
CA THR A 72 2.91 -13.42 -7.93
C THR A 72 3.38 -13.53 -6.48
N ASN A 73 3.87 -12.43 -5.90
CA ASN A 73 4.38 -12.36 -4.53
C ASN A 73 3.77 -11.15 -3.82
N TYR A 74 2.98 -11.37 -2.78
CA TYR A 74 2.26 -10.34 -2.02
C TYR A 74 2.01 -10.80 -0.57
N PRO A 75 1.75 -9.88 0.39
CA PRO A 75 1.44 -10.20 1.78
C PRO A 75 0.26 -11.15 1.96
N LYS A 76 0.45 -12.19 2.76
CA LYS A 76 -0.58 -13.22 3.02
C LYS A 76 -1.11 -13.17 4.44
N ARG A 77 -0.44 -12.45 5.35
CA ARG A 77 -0.76 -12.43 6.79
C ARG A 77 -1.03 -11.02 7.28
N ILE A 78 -1.76 -10.23 6.50
CA ILE A 78 -2.08 -8.83 6.83
C ILE A 78 -2.90 -8.71 8.13
N HIS A 79 -2.73 -7.59 8.85
CA HIS A 79 -3.46 -7.28 10.08
C HIS A 79 -4.91 -6.84 9.78
N HIS A 80 -5.76 -7.77 9.36
CA HIS A 80 -7.16 -7.49 9.02
C HIS A 80 -8.11 -8.60 9.46
N ARG A 81 -8.99 -8.30 10.42
CA ARG A 81 -9.90 -9.28 11.05
C ARG A 81 -10.78 -10.04 10.05
N GLY A 82 -11.42 -9.33 9.12
CA GLY A 82 -12.27 -9.97 8.11
C GLY A 82 -11.49 -10.83 7.11
N SER A 83 -10.19 -10.60 6.96
CA SER A 83 -9.31 -11.40 6.11
C SER A 83 -8.83 -12.65 6.86
N SER A 84 -8.49 -12.51 8.15
CA SER A 84 -7.90 -13.57 8.98
C SER A 84 -8.89 -14.58 9.54
N LEU A 85 -10.17 -14.23 9.68
CA LEU A 85 -11.22 -15.13 10.19
C LEU A 85 -11.88 -15.93 9.05
N PRO A 86 -12.36 -17.16 9.30
CA PRO A 86 -13.13 -17.90 8.30
C PRO A 86 -14.38 -17.12 7.90
N SER A 87 -14.82 -17.29 6.66
CA SER A 87 -16.05 -16.66 6.18
C SER A 87 -17.28 -17.23 6.90
N LYS A 88 -18.38 -16.48 6.92
CA LYS A 88 -19.65 -16.92 7.51
C LYS A 88 -20.20 -18.20 6.85
N THR A 89 -19.84 -18.46 5.59
CA THR A 89 -20.22 -19.70 4.89
C THR A 89 -19.50 -20.92 5.48
N VAL A 90 -18.24 -20.76 5.87
CA VAL A 90 -17.42 -21.84 6.46
C VAL A 90 -17.68 -21.97 7.97
N HIS A 91 -17.91 -20.86 8.66
CA HIS A 91 -18.17 -20.79 10.09
C HIS A 91 -19.37 -19.88 10.38
N PRO A 92 -20.60 -20.40 10.38
CA PRO A 92 -21.83 -19.60 10.51
C PRO A 92 -22.05 -19.05 11.92
N GLN A 93 -21.43 -19.64 12.94
CA GLN A 93 -21.54 -19.20 14.33
C GLN A 93 -20.77 -17.90 14.56
N SER A 94 -21.27 -17.06 15.47
CA SER A 94 -20.56 -15.86 15.92
C SER A 94 -19.35 -16.21 16.78
N PHE A 95 -18.29 -15.40 16.67
CA PHE A 95 -17.19 -15.42 17.62
C PHE A 95 -17.54 -14.63 18.89
N GLY A 96 -17.09 -15.09 20.04
CA GLY A 96 -17.04 -14.26 21.26
C GLY A 96 -15.96 -13.17 21.13
N CYS A 97 -15.89 -12.27 22.12
CA CYS A 97 -14.94 -11.13 22.10
C CYS A 97 -13.49 -11.53 21.79
N ASP A 98 -13.04 -12.64 22.38
CA ASP A 98 -11.68 -13.14 22.23
C ASP A 98 -11.55 -14.29 21.20
N GLY A 99 -12.66 -14.70 20.58
CA GLY A 99 -12.71 -15.85 19.68
C GLY A 99 -11.89 -15.68 18.39
N GLY A 100 -11.46 -14.45 18.08
CA GLY A 100 -10.57 -14.16 16.97
C GLY A 100 -9.09 -14.30 17.28
N PHE A 101 -8.68 -14.39 18.55
CA PHE A 101 -7.26 -14.46 18.91
C PHE A 101 -6.66 -15.84 18.63
N GLN A 102 -7.20 -16.87 19.24
CA GLN A 102 -6.79 -18.26 19.02
C GLN A 102 -7.91 -19.00 18.27
N PRO A 103 -7.60 -19.73 17.17
CA PRO A 103 -6.29 -19.92 16.55
C PRO A 103 -5.92 -18.86 15.49
N PHE A 104 -6.77 -17.86 15.23
CA PHE A 104 -6.68 -17.07 13.98
C PHE A 104 -5.69 -15.91 13.99
N TYR A 105 -5.55 -15.17 15.08
CA TYR A 105 -4.67 -14.00 15.11
C TYR A 105 -3.19 -14.40 15.13
N TYR A 106 -2.84 -15.39 15.96
CA TYR A 106 -1.44 -15.78 16.21
C TYR A 106 -0.90 -16.87 15.28
N THR A 107 -1.72 -17.48 14.42
CA THR A 107 -1.24 -18.52 13.49
C THR A 107 -0.25 -17.98 12.45
N SER A 108 0.71 -18.81 12.07
CA SER A 108 1.59 -18.59 10.92
C SER A 108 0.91 -18.85 9.57
N ASN A 109 -0.29 -19.43 9.56
CA ASN A 109 -1.03 -19.67 8.34
C ASN A 109 -1.43 -18.34 7.66
N PRO A 110 -1.48 -18.32 6.31
CA PRO A 110 -2.11 -17.24 5.54
C PRO A 110 -3.52 -16.92 6.02
N ASN A 111 -3.95 -15.69 5.79
CA ASN A 111 -5.34 -15.30 5.96
C ASN A 111 -6.23 -16.09 4.98
N PRO A 112 -7.35 -16.70 5.44
CA PRO A 112 -8.22 -17.51 4.58
C PRO A 112 -8.94 -16.71 3.50
N ASN A 113 -9.17 -15.40 3.69
CA ASN A 113 -9.78 -14.54 2.68
C ASN A 113 -8.76 -13.52 2.16
N ILE A 114 -8.51 -13.52 0.86
CA ILE A 114 -7.60 -12.56 0.22
C ILE A 114 -8.31 -11.21 0.12
N LEU A 115 -7.77 -10.19 0.80
CA LEU A 115 -8.29 -8.82 0.73
C LEU A 115 -7.73 -8.10 -0.50
N VAL A 116 -8.21 -8.50 -1.67
CA VAL A 116 -7.68 -8.03 -2.97
C VAL A 116 -7.69 -6.50 -3.07
N GLY A 117 -6.55 -5.94 -3.48
CA GLY A 117 -6.36 -4.50 -3.68
C GLY A 117 -5.97 -3.71 -2.44
N ALA A 118 -6.02 -4.30 -1.24
CA ALA A 118 -5.56 -3.63 -0.03
C ALA A 118 -4.05 -3.36 -0.09
N ILE A 119 -3.64 -2.14 0.22
CA ILE A 119 -2.22 -1.79 0.37
C ILE A 119 -1.91 -1.80 1.86
N VAL A 120 -0.90 -2.58 2.26
CA VAL A 120 -0.43 -2.66 3.64
C VAL A 120 0.39 -1.42 4.03
N GLY A 121 0.74 -1.27 5.30
CA GLY A 121 1.63 -0.21 5.78
C GLY A 121 3.01 -0.21 5.14
N GLY A 122 3.47 -1.38 4.68
CA GLY A 122 4.65 -1.56 3.84
C GLY A 122 5.94 -1.77 4.62
N PRO A 123 7.10 -1.66 3.97
CA PRO A 123 8.37 -2.06 4.57
C PRO A 123 8.93 -1.00 5.54
N ASN A 124 9.88 -1.44 6.36
CA ASN A 124 10.69 -0.55 7.18
C ASN A 124 11.72 0.23 6.34
N ASN A 125 12.58 1.01 7.00
CA ASN A 125 13.59 1.87 6.35
C ASN A 125 14.70 1.10 5.61
N ASN A 126 14.80 -0.21 5.80
CA ASN A 126 15.76 -1.09 5.13
C ASN A 126 15.08 -1.96 4.05
N ASP A 127 13.91 -1.54 3.55
CA ASP A 127 13.11 -2.26 2.56
C ASP A 127 12.61 -3.65 3.01
N PHE A 128 12.68 -3.96 4.30
CA PHE A 128 12.24 -5.25 4.84
C PHE A 128 10.78 -5.21 5.30
N TYR A 129 10.03 -6.27 4.98
CA TYR A 129 8.64 -6.49 5.36
C TYR A 129 8.45 -7.94 5.87
N PRO A 130 8.04 -8.15 7.14
CA PRO A 130 8.03 -9.49 7.73
C PRO A 130 6.82 -10.37 7.35
N ASP A 131 5.76 -9.80 6.77
CA ASP A 131 4.46 -10.47 6.56
C ASP A 131 3.94 -11.16 7.83
N GLU A 132 3.79 -10.38 8.90
CA GLU A 132 3.34 -10.83 10.20
C GLU A 132 2.06 -10.13 10.62
N ARG A 133 1.01 -10.92 10.91
CA ARG A 133 -0.30 -10.40 11.31
C ARG A 133 -0.25 -9.58 12.60
N THR A 134 0.68 -9.90 13.48
CA THR A 134 0.88 -9.21 14.76
C THR A 134 1.62 -7.88 14.61
N ASP A 135 2.33 -7.69 13.50
CA ASP A 135 3.01 -6.44 13.17
C ASP A 135 2.02 -5.47 12.51
N TYR A 136 1.19 -4.83 13.34
CA TYR A 136 0.20 -3.87 12.85
C TYR A 136 0.87 -2.65 12.18
N SER A 137 2.09 -2.27 12.60
CA SER A 137 2.81 -1.14 12.02
C SER A 137 3.04 -1.30 10.52
N HIS A 138 3.44 -2.50 10.08
CA HIS A 138 3.74 -2.76 8.67
C HIS A 138 2.60 -3.48 7.94
N SER A 139 1.89 -4.38 8.61
CA SER A 139 0.90 -5.27 7.99
C SER A 139 -0.53 -4.73 7.97
N GLU A 140 -0.80 -3.58 8.61
CA GLU A 140 -2.15 -3.00 8.64
C GLU A 140 -2.48 -2.31 7.31
N PRO A 141 -3.53 -2.75 6.60
CA PRO A 141 -4.11 -1.97 5.53
C PRO A 141 -5.04 -0.89 6.10
N ALA A 142 -5.08 0.28 5.48
CA ALA A 142 -6.00 1.33 5.89
C ALA A 142 -6.67 2.01 4.69
N THR A 143 -7.91 2.46 4.91
CA THR A 143 -8.75 3.09 3.87
C THR A 143 -8.08 4.30 3.25
N TYR A 144 -7.36 5.10 4.04
CA TYR A 144 -6.67 6.30 3.56
C TYR A 144 -5.44 6.01 2.69
N ILE A 145 -4.78 4.85 2.86
CA ILE A 145 -3.69 4.40 1.97
C ILE A 145 -4.27 4.14 0.58
N ASN A 146 -5.35 3.36 0.53
CA ASN A 146 -6.05 3.02 -0.69
C ASN A 146 -6.71 4.25 -1.33
N ALA A 147 -7.38 5.11 -0.56
CA ALA A 147 -8.02 6.31 -1.09
C ALA A 147 -7.02 7.23 -1.80
N ALA A 148 -5.81 7.39 -1.25
CA ALA A 148 -4.77 8.21 -1.85
C ALA A 148 -4.19 7.60 -3.14
N ILE A 149 -4.12 6.28 -3.28
CA ILE A 149 -3.45 5.64 -4.41
C ILE A 149 -4.33 5.46 -5.66
N VAL A 150 -5.66 5.46 -5.52
CA VAL A 150 -6.58 5.24 -6.67
C VAL A 150 -6.39 6.31 -7.74
N GLY A 151 -6.21 7.58 -7.35
CA GLY A 151 -5.96 8.69 -8.27
C GLY A 151 -4.69 8.50 -9.12
N PRO A 152 -3.51 8.29 -8.51
CA PRO A 152 -2.28 7.94 -9.20
C PRO A 152 -2.41 6.72 -10.12
N LEU A 153 -3.03 5.63 -9.68
CA LEU A 153 -3.21 4.42 -10.49
C LEU A 153 -4.01 4.72 -11.75
N ALA A 154 -5.16 5.40 -11.62
CA ALA A 154 -5.98 5.81 -12.75
C ALA A 154 -5.23 6.76 -13.70
N PHE A 155 -4.44 7.69 -13.17
CA PHE A 155 -3.65 8.61 -13.97
C PHE A 155 -2.55 7.91 -14.79
N LEU A 156 -1.92 6.88 -14.22
CA LEU A 156 -0.80 6.17 -14.86
C LEU A 156 -1.27 5.05 -15.80
N SER A 157 -2.48 4.51 -15.62
CA SER A 157 -3.07 3.49 -16.49
C SER A 157 -3.76 4.06 -17.73
N GLY A 158 -4.31 5.27 -17.65
CA GLY A 158 -5.02 5.93 -18.74
C GLY A 158 -4.11 6.61 -19.78
N ARG A 159 -2.84 6.22 -19.88
CA ARG A 159 -1.86 6.79 -20.83
C ARG A 159 -1.20 5.72 -21.66
#